data_AF-A0A4R0YLY2-F1
#
_entry.id   AF-A0A4R0YLY2-F1
#
_cell.length_a   1.000
_cell.length_b   1.000
_cell.length_c   1.000
_cell.angle_alpha   90.00
_cell.angle_beta   90.00
_cell.angle_gamma   90.00
#
_symmetry.space_group_name_H-M   'P 1'
#
loop_
_entity.id
_entity.type
_entity.pdbx_description
1 polymer ?
#
loop_
_entity_poly.entity_id
_entity_poly.type
_entity_poly.pdbx_seq_one_letter_code
_entity_poly.pdbx_strand_id
1 'polypeptide(L)'
;MGRLDQFFGGYFHQDWSEDDSSWQAVVWRYRADGMGAEAGLVAEEIVQLINRNPDDDSLAAKLNQLGCFYWPGAKDLYRAWLFEVADALR
;
A
#
# COMPACT_ATOMS: atom_id res chain seq x y z
N MET A 1 -14.77 6.60 -2.76
CA MET A 1 -13.57 6.03 -2.13
C MET A 1 -13.19 4.80 -2.95
N GLY A 2 -12.03 4.81 -3.59
CA GLY A 2 -11.54 3.70 -4.42
C GLY A 2 -10.84 2.62 -3.58
N ARG A 3 -10.43 1.53 -4.23
CA ARG A 3 -9.75 0.40 -3.56
C ARG A 3 -8.42 0.83 -2.92
N LEU A 4 -7.60 1.61 -3.62
CA LEU A 4 -6.36 2.15 -3.02
C LEU A 4 -6.62 3.05 -1.81
N ASP A 5 -7.70 3.84 -1.80
CA ASP A 5 -8.05 4.67 -0.63
C ASP A 5 -8.42 3.80 0.57
N GLN A 6 -9.16 2.70 0.35
CA GLN A 6 -9.50 1.75 1.42
C GLN A 6 -8.29 0.96 1.90
N PHE A 7 -7.44 0.50 0.98
CA PHE A 7 -6.25 -0.26 1.33
C PHE A 7 -5.24 0.60 2.11
N PHE A 8 -4.80 1.72 1.55
CA PHE A 8 -3.80 2.56 2.21
C PHE A 8 -4.38 3.32 3.39
N GLY A 9 -5.55 3.94 3.26
CA GLY A 9 -6.15 4.72 4.34
C GLY A 9 -6.80 3.88 5.43
N GLY A 10 -7.20 2.64 5.14
CA GLY A 10 -7.88 1.75 6.08
C GLY A 10 -6.94 0.75 6.78
N TYR A 11 -5.91 0.25 6.09
CA TYR A 11 -4.98 -0.75 6.65
C TYR A 11 -3.60 -0.17 6.99
N PHE A 12 -3.15 0.87 6.26
CA PHE A 12 -1.95 1.64 6.59
C PHE A 12 -2.29 3.00 7.22
N HIS A 13 -3.32 3.05 8.06
CA HIS A 13 -3.72 4.24 8.83
C HIS A 13 -2.67 4.63 9.88
N GLN A 14 -2.85 5.77 10.56
CA GLN A 14 -1.88 6.32 11.51
C GLN A 14 -1.39 5.35 12.59
N ASP A 15 -2.28 4.48 13.07
CA ASP A 15 -2.03 3.54 14.17
C ASP A 15 -1.85 2.10 13.66
N TRP A 16 -1.55 1.90 12.37
CA TRP A 16 -1.43 0.57 11.76
C TRP A 16 -0.47 -0.35 12.53
N SER A 17 0.57 0.21 13.14
CA SER A 17 1.57 -0.52 13.93
C SER A 17 1.08 -1.02 15.29
N GLU A 18 -0.07 -0.51 15.77
CA GLU A 18 -0.73 -1.05 16.97
C GLU A 18 -1.49 -2.35 16.66
N ASP A 19 -1.99 -2.48 15.43
CA ASP A 19 -2.69 -3.68 14.96
C ASP A 19 -1.73 -4.76 14.45
N ASP A 20 -0.68 -4.34 13.75
CA ASP A 20 0.21 -5.22 13.01
C ASP A 20 1.69 -4.93 13.29
N SER A 21 2.45 -5.97 13.59
CA SER A 21 3.89 -5.87 13.89
C SER A 21 4.78 -5.50 12.70
N SER A 22 4.24 -5.52 11.48
CA SER A 22 4.98 -5.28 10.24
C SER A 22 4.04 -4.97 9.08
N TRP A 23 4.54 -4.31 8.03
CA TRP A 23 3.72 -4.05 6.84
C TRP A 23 3.29 -5.36 6.15
N GLN A 24 4.08 -6.43 6.26
CA GLN A 24 3.72 -7.75 5.75
C GLN A 24 2.48 -8.30 6.47
N ALA A 25 2.43 -8.13 7.79
CA ALA A 25 1.27 -8.53 8.59
C ALA A 25 0.00 -7.76 8.19
N VAL A 26 0.12 -6.46 7.89
CA VAL A 26 -0.99 -5.65 7.33
C VAL A 26 -1.52 -6.26 6.03
N VAL A 27 -0.62 -6.62 5.10
CA VAL A 27 -1.00 -7.25 3.82
C VAL A 27 -1.64 -8.61 4.03
N TRP A 28 -1.13 -9.43 4.95
CA TRP A 28 -1.73 -10.72 5.29
C TRP A 28 -3.10 -10.59 5.92
N ARG A 29 -3.31 -9.61 6.82
CA ARG A 29 -4.61 -9.30 7.41
C ARG A 29 -5.61 -8.88 6.33
N TYR A 30 -5.22 -7.96 5.44
CA TYR A 30 -6.04 -7.56 4.29
C TYR A 30 -6.49 -8.75 3.44
N ARG A 31 -5.59 -9.69 3.15
CA ARG A 31 -5.94 -10.92 2.39
C ARG A 31 -6.87 -11.84 3.18
N ALA A 32 -6.67 -11.96 4.49
CA ALA A 32 -7.42 -12.85 5.37
C ALA A 32 -8.87 -12.40 5.59
N ASP A 33 -9.16 -11.10 5.52
CA ASP A 33 -10.49 -10.50 5.68
C ASP A 33 -11.48 -10.84 4.54
N GLY A 34 -11.15 -11.82 3.68
CA GLY A 34 -12.04 -12.34 2.63
C GLY A 34 -11.89 -11.64 1.28
N MET A 35 -10.88 -10.79 1.13
CA MET A 35 -10.66 -9.93 -0.04
C MET A 35 -9.75 -10.56 -1.10
N GLY A 36 -9.66 -11.89 -1.24
CA GLY A 36 -8.67 -12.52 -2.15
C GLY A 36 -8.71 -12.04 -3.61
N ALA A 37 -9.91 -11.95 -4.21
CA ALA A 37 -10.06 -11.40 -5.57
C ALA A 37 -9.83 -9.88 -5.62
N GLU A 38 -10.13 -9.18 -4.53
CA GLU A 38 -9.94 -7.74 -4.40
C GLU A 38 -8.45 -7.37 -4.19
N ALA A 39 -7.69 -8.20 -3.49
CA ALA A 39 -6.25 -8.09 -3.29
C ALA A 39 -5.48 -8.17 -4.60
N GLY A 40 -5.88 -9.06 -5.51
CA GLY A 40 -5.33 -9.09 -6.87
C GLY A 40 -5.57 -7.77 -7.62
N LEU A 41 -6.76 -7.19 -7.51
CA LEU A 41 -7.08 -5.90 -8.14
C LEU A 41 -6.31 -4.74 -7.50
N VAL A 42 -6.13 -4.75 -6.17
CA VAL A 42 -5.28 -3.76 -5.47
C VAL A 42 -3.84 -3.87 -5.94
N ALA A 43 -3.30 -5.08 -6.10
CA ALA A 43 -1.95 -5.30 -6.61
C ALA A 43 -1.76 -4.67 -8.01
N GLU A 44 -2.73 -4.88 -8.91
CA GLU A 44 -2.72 -4.27 -10.25
C GLU A 44 -2.79 -2.74 -10.18
N GLU A 45 -3.63 -2.18 -9.31
CA GLU A 45 -3.74 -0.73 -9.11
C GLU A 45 -2.47 -0.12 -8.52
N ILE A 46 -1.78 -0.81 -7.62
CA ILE A 46 -0.47 -0.38 -7.10
C ILE A 46 0.54 -0.32 -8.23
N VAL A 47 0.60 -1.31 -9.12
CA VAL A 47 1.50 -1.26 -10.29
C VAL A 47 1.15 -0.07 -11.21
N GLN A 48 -0.14 0.21 -11.43
CA GLN A 48 -0.55 1.40 -12.19
C GLN A 48 -0.17 2.70 -11.48
N LEU A 49 -0.28 2.76 -10.15
CA LEU A 49 0.13 3.90 -9.33
C LEU A 49 1.62 4.19 -9.51
N ILE A 50 2.46 3.15 -9.42
CA ILE A 50 3.91 3.23 -9.62
C ILE A 50 4.24 3.78 -11.02
N ASN A 51 3.53 3.32 -12.06
CA ASN A 51 3.78 3.73 -13.45
C ASN A 51 3.29 5.16 -13.75
N ARG A 52 2.28 5.67 -13.04
CA ARG A 52 1.74 7.02 -13.22
C ARG A 52 2.54 8.10 -12.47
N ASN A 53 3.41 7.71 -11.54
CA ASN A 53 4.22 8.60 -10.72
C ASN A 53 5.70 8.24 -10.94
N PRO A 54 6.36 8.83 -11.95
CA PRO A 54 7.68 8.40 -12.40
C PRO A 54 8.81 8.78 -11.44
N ASP A 55 8.62 9.80 -10.60
CA ASP A 55 9.56 10.24 -9.58
C ASP A 55 9.08 9.89 -8.17
N ASP A 56 10.00 9.88 -7.22
CA ASP A 56 9.73 9.44 -5.85
C ASP A 56 8.96 10.48 -5.03
N ASP A 57 9.06 11.77 -5.39
CA ASP A 57 8.32 12.84 -4.72
C ASP A 57 6.83 12.79 -5.07
N SER A 58 6.47 12.60 -6.34
CA SER A 58 5.08 12.44 -6.78
C SER A 58 4.46 11.16 -6.21
N LEU A 59 5.22 10.07 -6.15
CA LEU A 59 4.77 8.81 -5.55
C LEU A 59 4.51 8.95 -4.05
N ALA A 60 5.44 9.56 -3.30
CA ALA A 60 5.26 9.83 -1.88
C ALA A 60 4.07 10.76 -1.61
N ALA A 61 3.93 11.84 -2.40
CA ALA A 61 2.78 12.75 -2.29
C ALA A 61 1.46 12.02 -2.57
N LYS A 62 1.44 11.11 -3.55
CA LYS A 62 0.25 10.35 -3.89
C LYS A 62 -0.13 9.35 -2.80
N LEU A 63 0.82 8.69 -2.15
CA LEU A 63 0.57 7.81 -0.99
C LEU A 63 0.00 8.58 0.20
N ASN A 64 0.52 9.78 0.48
CA ASN A 64 -0.05 10.66 1.50
C ASN A 64 -1.51 11.04 1.19
N GLN A 65 -1.83 11.33 -0.08
CA GLN A 65 -3.22 11.62 -0.49
C GLN A 65 -4.16 10.40 -0.34
N LEU A 66 -3.62 9.19 -0.47
CA LEU A 66 -4.35 7.93 -0.25
C LEU A 66 -4.47 7.57 1.23
N GLY A 67 -3.91 8.38 2.15
CA GLY A 67 -3.96 8.15 3.59
C GLY A 67 -2.97 7.10 4.10
N CYS A 68 -1.90 6.80 3.34
CA CYS A 68 -0.87 5.87 3.79
C CYS A 68 0.06 6.53 4.84
N PHE A 69 0.15 5.93 6.03
CA PHE A 69 1.07 6.34 7.09
C PHE A 69 2.30 5.44 7.22
N TYR A 70 2.45 4.43 6.36
CA TYR A 70 3.70 3.66 6.30
C TYR A 70 4.83 4.49 5.68
N TRP A 71 6.00 4.44 6.32
CA TRP A 71 7.22 5.11 5.87
C TRP A 71 8.38 4.10 5.78
N PRO A 72 8.92 3.82 4.58
CA PRO A 72 10.01 2.86 4.40
C PRO A 72 11.39 3.39 4.81
N GLY A 73 11.48 4.60 5.36
CA GLY A 73 12.74 5.22 5.81
C GLY A 73 13.26 6.33 4.90
N ALA A 74 13.01 6.23 3.59
CA ALA A 74 13.37 7.24 2.59
C ALA A 74 12.40 7.21 1.40
N LYS A 75 12.25 8.33 0.67
CA LYS A 75 11.25 8.44 -0.41
C LYS A 75 11.53 7.50 -1.57
N ASP A 76 12.80 7.33 -1.92
CA ASP A 76 13.28 6.44 -2.98
C ASP A 76 13.00 4.95 -2.69
N LEU A 77 12.76 4.61 -1.42
CA LEU A 77 12.37 3.26 -1.01
C LEU A 77 10.88 2.96 -1.20
N TYR A 78 10.02 3.97 -1.40
CA TYR A 78 8.58 3.73 -1.60
C TYR A 78 8.30 2.86 -2.82
N ARG A 79 9.04 3.07 -3.91
CA ARG A 79 8.84 2.30 -5.14
C ARG A 79 9.14 0.82 -4.93
N ALA A 80 10.27 0.52 -4.30
CA ALA A 80 10.65 -0.86 -3.98
C ALA A 80 9.62 -1.51 -3.05
N TRP A 81 9.25 -0.81 -1.98
CA TRP A 81 8.23 -1.28 -1.04
C TRP A 81 6.88 -1.54 -1.71
N LEU A 82 6.39 -0.64 -2.58
CA LEU A 82 5.13 -0.84 -3.28
C LEU A 82 5.15 -2.05 -4.22
N PHE A 83 6.29 -2.35 -4.85
CA PHE A 83 6.43 -3.59 -5.61
C PHE A 83 6.34 -4.82 -4.71
N GLU A 84 6.97 -4.80 -3.54
CA GLU A 84 6.89 -5.89 -2.56
C GLU A 84 5.45 -6.08 -2.03
N VAL A 85 4.74 -4.97 -1.76
CA VAL A 85 3.32 -5.01 -1.37
C VAL A 85 2.46 -5.59 -2.48
N ALA A 86 2.64 -5.13 -3.73
CA ALA A 86 1.88 -5.64 -4.86
C ALA A 86 2.14 -7.14 -5.11
N ASP A 87 3.36 -7.61 -4.86
CA ASP A 87 3.70 -9.03 -4.96
C ASP A 87 3.03 -9.84 -3.84
N ALA A 88 3.12 -9.36 -2.59
CA ALA A 88 2.52 -10.01 -1.43
C ALA A 88 0.98 -10.08 -1.45
N LEU A 89 0.33 -9.22 -2.25
CA LEU A 89 -1.12 -9.22 -2.46
C LEU A 89 -1.60 -10.29 -3.47
N ARG A 90 -0.72 -10.83 -4.32
CA ARG A 90 -1.04 -11.90 -5.27
C ARG A 90 -1.10 -13.26 -4.58
#